data_AF-K2ECP2-F1
#
_entry.id   AF-K2ECP2-F1
#
_cell.length_a   1.000
_cell.length_b   1.000
_cell.length_c   1.000
_cell.angle_alpha   90.00
_cell.angle_beta   90.00
_cell.angle_gamma   90.00
#
_symmetry.space_group_name_H-M   'P 1'
#
loop_
_entity.id
_entity.type
_entity.pdbx_description
1 polymer ?
#
loop_
_entity_poly.entity_id
_entity_poly.type
_entity_poly.pdbx_seq_one_letter_code
_entity_poly.pdbx_strand_id
1 'polypeptide(L)'
;MNVTDIIFLIIIGSFGIYGFWSGFVRAFGSLIGTFLGVYLAGRYYQDLANWLISVTGWGANTSKVLMFVLAFFIITSLVGVLFWFIDRIFKIVSIIPFVKTFNRLFGL
;
A
#
# COMPACT_ATOMS: atom_id res chain seq x y z
N MET A 1 -36.69 -7.70 16.19
CA MET A 1 -35.52 -8.17 15.42
C MET A 1 -34.99 -9.38 16.16
N ASN A 2 -34.87 -10.51 15.49
CA ASN A 2 -34.39 -11.73 16.15
C ASN A 2 -32.88 -11.63 16.41
N VAL A 3 -32.39 -12.31 17.45
CA VAL A 3 -30.96 -12.36 17.77
C VAL A 3 -30.15 -12.84 16.55
N THR A 4 -30.73 -13.75 15.76
CA THR A 4 -30.18 -14.24 14.49
C THR A 4 -29.96 -13.13 13.46
N ASP A 5 -30.90 -12.18 13.33
CA ASP A 5 -30.79 -11.07 12.37
C ASP A 5 -29.64 -10.14 12.76
N ILE A 6 -29.47 -9.91 14.07
CA ILE A 6 -28.40 -9.09 14.62
C ILE A 6 -27.04 -9.75 14.38
N ILE A 7 -26.93 -11.06 14.55
CA ILE A 7 -25.70 -11.82 14.28
C ILE A 7 -25.31 -11.71 12.81
N PHE A 8 -26.26 -11.92 11.88
CA PHE A 8 -25.97 -11.76 10.45
C PHE A 8 -25.56 -10.34 10.09
N LEU A 9 -26.20 -9.32 10.66
CA LEU A 9 -25.87 -7.93 10.42
C LEU A 9 -24.45 -7.58 10.89
N ILE A 10 -24.04 -8.10 12.05
CA ILE A 10 -22.67 -7.91 12.58
C ILE A 10 -21.64 -8.59 11.66
N ILE A 11 -21.91 -9.81 11.19
CA ILE A 11 -20.99 -10.54 10.29
C ILE A 11 -20.84 -9.75 8.98
N ILE A 12 -21.95 -9.43 8.32
CA ILE A 12 -21.95 -8.72 7.03
C ILE A 12 -21.31 -7.33 7.17
N GLY A 13 -21.66 -6.59 8.23
CA GLY A 13 -21.10 -5.28 8.52
C GLY A 13 -19.59 -5.32 8.74
N SER A 14 -19.11 -6.31 9.51
CA SER A 14 -17.68 -6.46 9.79
C SER A 14 -16.88 -6.80 8.54
N PHE A 15 -17.34 -7.75 7.72
CA PHE A 15 -16.71 -8.08 6.45
C PHE A 15 -16.78 -6.93 5.43
N GLY A 16 -17.89 -6.19 5.39
CA GLY A 16 -18.06 -5.02 4.53
C GLY A 16 -17.12 -3.88 4.88
N ILE A 17 -17.01 -3.51 6.16
CA ILE A 17 -16.11 -2.45 6.63
C ILE A 17 -14.65 -2.86 6.41
N TYR A 18 -14.30 -4.13 6.70
CA TYR A 18 -12.95 -4.64 6.50
C TYR A 18 -12.55 -4.65 5.02
N GLY A 19 -13.43 -5.12 4.15
CA GLY A 19 -13.22 -5.11 2.69
C GLY A 19 -13.09 -3.69 2.13
N PHE A 20 -13.96 -2.78 2.58
CA PHE A 20 -13.92 -1.36 2.19
C PHE A 20 -12.61 -0.70 2.61
N TRP A 21 -12.18 -0.88 3.86
CA TRP A 21 -10.94 -0.29 4.36
C TRP A 21 -9.71 -0.81 3.60
N SER A 22 -9.64 -2.12 3.35
CA SER A 22 -8.54 -2.71 2.60
C SER A 22 -8.48 -2.21 1.15
N GLY A 23 -9.64 -2.07 0.50
CA GLY A 23 -9.75 -1.49 -0.84
C GLY A 23 -9.35 -0.01 -0.87
N PHE A 24 -9.83 0.78 0.10
CA PHE A 24 -9.55 2.21 0.21
C PHE A 24 -8.06 2.48 0.41
N VAL A 25 -7.41 1.80 1.36
CA VAL A 25 -5.97 1.96 1.62
C VAL A 25 -5.15 1.63 0.38
N ARG A 26 -5.56 0.61 -0.38
CA ARG A 26 -4.87 0.22 -1.62
C ARG A 26 -5.03 1.28 -2.72
N ALA A 27 -6.24 1.79 -2.92
CA ALA A 27 -6.51 2.82 -3.92
C ALA A 27 -5.85 4.16 -3.57
N PHE A 28 -5.87 4.53 -2.30
CA PHE A 28 -5.24 5.75 -1.82
C PHE A 28 -3.71 5.66 -1.87
N GLY A 29 -3.16 4.49 -1.52
CA GLY A 29 -1.73 4.24 -1.60
C GLY A 29 -1.20 4.21 -3.04
N SER A 30 -1.96 3.66 -4.00
CA SER A 30 -1.57 3.72 -5.41
C SER A 30 -1.60 5.15 -5.95
N LEU A 31 -2.63 5.92 -5.60
CA LEU A 31 -2.75 7.33 -5.99
C LEU A 31 -1.55 8.14 -5.48
N ILE A 32 -1.28 8.08 -4.16
CA ILE A 32 -0.13 8.76 -3.55
C ILE A 32 1.18 8.27 -4.15
N GLY A 33 1.32 6.96 -4.35
CA GLY A 33 2.51 6.35 -4.93
C GLY A 33 2.80 6.90 -6.33
N THR A 34 1.79 7.05 -7.17
CA THR A 34 1.94 7.65 -8.51
C THR A 34 2.34 9.12 -8.42
N PHE A 35 1.66 9.92 -7.61
CA PHE A 35 1.99 11.35 -7.48
C PHE A 35 3.41 11.58 -6.93
N LEU A 36 3.76 10.92 -5.83
CA LEU A 36 5.10 10.99 -5.25
C LEU A 36 6.16 10.42 -6.20
N GLY A 37 5.83 9.32 -6.89
CA GLY A 37 6.69 8.71 -7.91
C GLY A 37 7.07 9.70 -8.99
N VAL A 38 6.09 10.34 -9.63
CA VAL A 38 6.35 11.32 -10.68
C VAL A 38 7.11 12.54 -10.14
N TYR A 39 6.68 13.08 -8.99
CA TYR A 39 7.29 14.27 -8.41
C TYR A 39 8.76 14.06 -8.01
N LEU A 40 9.03 12.98 -7.27
CA LEU A 40 10.39 12.69 -6.79
C LEU A 40 11.27 12.18 -7.93
N ALA A 41 10.77 11.33 -8.84
CA ALA A 41 11.55 10.92 -10.01
C ALA A 41 11.88 12.13 -10.89
N GLY A 42 10.94 13.04 -11.10
CA GLY A 42 11.15 14.29 -11.82
C GLY A 42 12.13 15.25 -11.15
N ARG A 43 12.37 15.12 -9.85
CA ARG A 43 13.40 15.90 -9.13
C ARG A 43 14.78 15.26 -9.25
N TYR A 44 14.87 13.94 -9.01
CA TYR A 44 16.15 13.24 -8.86
C TYR A 44 16.69 12.63 -10.15
N TYR A 45 15.90 12.56 -11.24
CA TYR A 45 16.37 11.92 -12.48
C TYR A 45 17.62 12.58 -13.07
N GLN A 46 17.81 13.90 -12.91
CA GLN A 46 18.95 14.60 -13.49
C GLN A 46 20.26 14.21 -12.81
N ASP A 47 20.30 14.23 -11.47
CA ASP A 47 21.49 13.86 -10.70
C ASP A 47 21.84 12.39 -10.93
N LEU A 48 20.82 11.52 -10.93
CA LEU A 48 20.95 10.10 -11.20
C LEU A 48 21.44 9.81 -12.63
N ALA A 49 20.94 10.56 -13.62
CA ALA A 49 21.39 10.43 -15.00
C ALA A 49 22.83 10.91 -15.18
N ASN A 50 23.23 12.00 -14.55
CA ASN A 50 24.61 12.50 -14.59
C ASN A 50 25.57 11.49 -13.97
N TRP A 51 25.19 10.88 -12.85
CA TRP A 51 25.93 9.77 -12.25
C TRP A 51 26.07 8.60 -13.25
N LEU A 52 24.97 8.17 -13.88
CA LEU A 52 25.01 7.08 -14.86
C LEU A 52 25.90 7.42 -16.08
N ILE A 53 25.83 8.64 -16.59
CA ILE A 53 26.67 9.13 -17.69
C ILE A 53 28.15 9.09 -17.29
N SER A 54 28.48 9.48 -16.05
CA SER A 54 29.86 9.46 -15.56
C SER A 54 30.48 8.05 -15.50
N VAL A 55 29.65 7.03 -15.30
CA VAL A 55 30.08 5.63 -15.20
C VAL A 55 30.09 4.93 -16.56
N THR A 56 29.11 5.23 -17.42
CA THR A 56 28.85 4.48 -18.65
C THR A 56 29.24 5.21 -19.93
N GLY A 57 29.40 6.53 -19.89
CA GLY A 57 29.61 7.38 -21.07
C GLY A 57 28.40 7.47 -22.02
N TRP A 58 27.22 7.03 -21.59
CA TRP A 58 26.03 6.99 -22.45
C TRP A 58 25.50 8.38 -22.81
N GLY A 59 24.76 8.44 -23.92
CA GLY A 59 24.11 9.67 -24.38
C GLY A 59 23.16 10.25 -23.34
N ALA A 60 23.25 11.56 -23.12
CA ALA A 60 22.56 12.24 -22.03
C ALA A 60 21.03 12.05 -22.05
N ASN A 61 20.42 11.97 -23.23
CA ASN A 61 18.97 11.81 -23.33
C ASN A 61 18.51 10.41 -22.92
N THR A 62 19.21 9.37 -23.38
CA THR A 62 18.92 7.97 -23.04
C THR A 62 19.08 7.73 -21.54
N SER A 63 20.17 8.23 -20.94
CA SER A 63 20.42 8.10 -19.50
C SER A 63 19.36 8.80 -18.65
N LYS A 64 18.89 9.98 -19.08
CA LYS A 64 17.80 10.70 -18.38
C LYS A 64 16.49 9.93 -18.38
N VAL A 65 16.08 9.41 -19.54
CA VAL A 65 14.84 8.62 -19.65
C VAL A 65 14.96 7.34 -18.82
N LEU A 66 16.09 6.62 -18.92
CA LEU A 66 16.31 5.39 -18.18
C LEU A 66 16.27 5.62 -16.66
N MET A 67 16.99 6.64 -16.17
CA MET A 67 17.04 6.93 -14.74
C MET A 67 15.72 7.49 -14.21
N PHE A 68 14.95 8.21 -15.02
CA PHE A 68 13.60 8.61 -14.64
C PHE A 68 12.71 7.39 -14.43
N VAL A 69 12.70 6.43 -15.37
CA VAL A 69 11.90 5.21 -15.26
C VAL A 69 12.31 4.38 -14.06
N LEU A 70 13.62 4.20 -13.84
CA LEU A 70 14.15 3.48 -12.68
C LEU A 70 13.78 4.16 -11.36
N ALA A 71 13.99 5.48 -11.26
CA ALA A 71 13.64 6.24 -10.06
C ALA A 71 12.13 6.16 -9.79
N PHE A 72 11.30 6.34 -10.81
CA PHE A 72 9.85 6.21 -10.71
C PHE A 72 9.44 4.84 -10.18
N PHE A 73 10.00 3.76 -10.73
CA PHE A 73 9.69 2.40 -10.29
C PHE A 73 10.14 2.15 -8.84
N ILE A 74 11.33 2.61 -8.46
CA ILE A 74 11.85 2.47 -7.10
C ILE A 74 10.97 3.23 -6.10
N ILE A 75 10.62 4.47 -6.39
CA ILE A 75 9.81 5.32 -5.50
C ILE A 75 8.38 4.77 -5.37
N THR A 76 7.75 4.41 -6.49
CA THR A 76 6.39 3.82 -6.47
C THR A 76 6.38 2.48 -5.71
N SER A 77 7.41 1.66 -5.87
CA SER A 77 7.58 0.41 -5.13
C SER A 77 7.76 0.65 -3.63
N LEU A 78 8.59 1.63 -3.23
CA LEU A 78 8.78 2.02 -1.83
C LEU A 78 7.47 2.44 -1.16
N VAL A 79 6.64 3.22 -1.86
CA VAL A 79 5.32 3.61 -1.34
C VAL A 79 4.42 2.38 -1.22
N GLY A 80 4.41 1.49 -2.22
CA GLY A 80 3.66 0.23 -2.15
C GLY A 80 4.06 -0.65 -0.96
N VAL A 81 5.36 -0.75 -0.69
CA VAL A 81 5.91 -1.49 0.47
C VAL A 81 5.48 -0.84 1.79
N LEU A 82 5.53 0.49 1.90
CA LEU A 82 5.04 1.23 3.06
C LEU A 82 3.57 0.92 3.36
N PHE A 83 2.70 0.97 2.35
CA PHE A 83 1.28 0.65 2.50
C PHE A 83 1.04 -0.83 2.82
N TRP A 84 1.84 -1.74 2.26
CA TRP A 84 1.79 -3.16 2.61
C TRP A 84 2.17 -3.39 4.09
N PHE A 85 3.18 -2.70 4.60
CA PHE A 85 3.56 -2.75 6.01
C PHE A 85 2.42 -2.24 6.92
N ILE A 86 1.79 -1.12 6.54
CA ILE A 86 0.65 -0.57 7.27
C ILE A 86 -0.50 -1.59 7.33
N ASP A 87 -0.88 -2.19 6.19
CA ASP A 87 -1.93 -3.22 6.13
C ASP A 87 -1.59 -4.44 7.01
N ARG A 88 -0.32 -4.85 7.05
CA ARG A 88 0.14 -5.96 7.90
C ARG A 88 -0.05 -5.67 9.39
N ILE A 89 0.27 -4.45 9.83
CA ILE A 89 0.09 -4.03 11.23
C ILE A 89 -1.41 -4.01 11.58
N PHE A 90 -2.24 -3.43 10.72
CA PHE A 90 -3.70 -3.40 10.92
C PHE A 90 -4.33 -4.80 10.99
N LYS A 91 -3.83 -5.74 10.19
CA LYS A 91 -4.23 -7.17 10.24
C LYS A 91 -3.89 -7.83 11.56
N ILE A 92 -2.68 -7.62 12.09
CA ILE A 92 -2.26 -8.16 13.38
C ILE A 92 -3.16 -7.62 14.51
N VAL A 93 -3.50 -6.34 14.46
CA VAL A 93 -4.39 -5.71 15.46
C VAL A 93 -5.84 -6.17 15.33
N SER A 94 -6.35 -6.37 14.10
CA SER A 94 -7.75 -6.80 13.86
C SER A 94 -8.03 -8.27 14.20
N ILE A 95 -7.01 -9.11 14.39
CA ILE A 95 -7.19 -10.54 14.70
C ILE A 95 -7.68 -10.78 16.14
N ILE A 96 -7.61 -9.77 17.03
CA ILE A 96 -7.78 -9.97 18.48
C ILE A 96 -9.20 -9.67 19.07
N PRO A 97 -10.16 -8.93 18.46
CA PRO A 97 -11.43 -8.67 19.16
C PRO A 97 -12.47 -9.80 19.09
N PHE A 98 -12.54 -10.57 18.00
CA PHE A 98 -13.72 -11.44 17.74
C PHE A 98 -13.54 -12.91 18.12
N VAL A 99 -12.32 -13.45 18.12
CA VAL A 99 -12.10 -14.87 18.44
C VAL A 99 -12.23 -15.14 19.94
N LYS A 100 -11.85 -14.19 20.80
CA LYS A 100 -12.00 -14.34 22.27
C LYS A 100 -13.44 -14.24 22.77
N THR A 101 -14.33 -13.54 22.06
CA THR A 101 -15.73 -13.38 22.47
C THR A 101 -16.54 -14.64 22.14
N PHE A 102 -16.30 -15.26 20.98
CA PHE A 102 -16.92 -16.54 20.63
C PHE A 102 -16.49 -17.67 21.56
N ASN A 103 -15.22 -17.72 21.97
CA ASN A 103 -14.75 -18.74 22.92
C ASN A 103 -15.37 -18.60 24.33
N ARG A 104 -15.85 -17.40 24.68
CA ARG A 104 -16.53 -17.15 25.97
C ARG A 104 -18.04 -17.36 25.92
N LEU A 105 -18.68 -17.19 24.77
CA LEU A 105 -20.12 -17.41 24.58
C LEU A 105 -20.46 -18.87 24.27
N PHE A 106 -19.56 -19.62 23.64
CA PHE A 106 -19.77 -21.03 23.28
C PHE A 106 -19.16 -22.04 24.25
N GLY A 107 -18.55 -21.59 25.34
CA GLY A 107 -18.17 -22.48 26.45
C GLY A 107 -17.25 -23.63 26.06
N LEU A 108 -16.00 -23.32 25.73
CA LEU A 108 -14.84 -24.17 26.02
C LEU A 108 -13.79 -23.35 26.77
#